data_AF-A0A1G8C0H8-F1
#
_entry.id   AF-A0A1G8C0H8-F1
#
_cell.length_a   1.000
_cell.length_b   1.000
_cell.length_c   1.000
_cell.angle_alpha   90.00
_cell.angle_beta   90.00
_cell.angle_gamma   90.00
#
_symmetry.space_group_name_H-M   'P 1'
#
loop_
_entity.id
_entity.type
_entity.pdbx_description
1 polymer ?
#
loop_
_entity_poly.entity_id
_entity_poly.type
_entity_poly.pdbx_seq_one_letter_code
_entity_poly.pdbx_strand_id
1 'polypeptide(L)' 'MPQDFWGNAIFSLIPTIVICVVFWFVLRSIFRADRTARRVYDRIEAEEREKAGLPPKA' A
#
# COMPACT_ATOMS: atom_id res chain seq x y z
N MET A 1 27.35 -19.72 9.24
CA MET A 1 27.63 -18.29 9.03
C MET A 1 28.74 -18.18 8.01
N PRO A 2 28.67 -17.23 7.07
CA PRO A 2 29.79 -16.96 6.17
C PRO A 2 31.09 -16.78 6.96
N GLN A 3 32.17 -17.42 6.52
CA GLN A 3 33.46 -17.36 7.22
C GLN A 3 34.33 -16.19 6.71
N ASP A 4 33.98 -15.64 5.55
CA ASP A 4 34.67 -14.51 4.94
C ASP A 4 34.09 -13.17 5.43
N PHE A 5 34.97 -12.19 5.64
CA PHE A 5 34.63 -10.85 6.13
C PHE A 5 33.45 -10.21 5.37
N TRP A 6 33.51 -10.25 4.04
CA TRP A 6 32.46 -9.71 3.17
C TRP A 6 31.14 -10.48 3.27
N GLY A 7 31.19 -11.79 3.42
CA GLY A 7 30.00 -12.62 3.59
C GLY A 7 29.26 -12.29 4.90
N ASN A 8 29.99 -12.11 6.00
CA ASN A 8 29.39 -11.71 7.28
C ASN A 8 28.81 -10.30 7.26
N ALA A 9 29.48 -9.36 6.58
CA ALA A 9 28.98 -8.00 6.44
C ALA A 9 27.64 -7.93 5.66
N ILE A 10 27.49 -8.75 4.62
CA ILE A 10 26.22 -8.81 3.86
C ILE A 10 25.15 -9.54 4.67
N PHE A 11 25.50 -10.65 5.32
CA PHE A 11 24.55 -11.46 6.08
C PHE A 11 23.98 -10.72 7.29
N SER A 12 24.78 -9.88 7.96
CA SER A 12 24.33 -9.06 9.08
C SER A 12 23.36 -7.95 8.68
N LEU A 13 23.37 -7.53 7.41
CA LEU A 13 22.48 -6.48 6.89
C LEU A 13 21.10 -7.03 6.48
N ILE A 14 21.00 -8.33 6.18
CA ILE A 14 19.75 -9.02 5.81
C ILE A 14 18.59 -8.70 6.78
N PRO A 15 18.73 -8.85 8.11
CA PRO A 15 17.61 -8.58 9.03
C PRO A 15 17.09 -7.14 8.94
N THR A 16 17.98 -6.16 8.76
CA THR A 16 17.59 -4.75 8.59
C THR A 16 16.84 -4.54 7.27
N ILE A 17 17.33 -5.10 6.17
CA ILE A 17 16.69 -4.99 4.86
C ILE A 17 15.30 -5.64 4.89
N VAL A 18 15.15 -6.79 5.53
CA VAL A 18 13.86 -7.47 5.68
C VAL A 18 12.85 -6.55 6.37
N ILE A 19 13.25 -5.90 7.47
CA ILE A 19 12.39 -4.95 8.18
C ILE A 19 12.04 -3.77 7.26
N CYS A 20 12.99 -3.20 6.54
CA CYS A 20 12.73 -2.09 5.61
C CYS A 20 11.75 -2.49 4.50
N VAL A 21 11.89 -3.69 3.93
CA VAL A 21 11.00 -4.20 2.88
C VAL A 21 9.59 -4.42 3.41
N VAL A 22 9.46 -5.04 4.60
CA VAL A 22 8.15 -5.24 5.25
C VAL A 22 7.49 -3.89 5.55
N PHE A 23 8.24 -2.95 6.14
CA PHE A 23 7.73 -1.62 6.45
C PHE A 23 7.28 -0.87 5.19
N TRP A 24 8.09 -0.90 4.13
CA TRP A 24 7.73 -0.32 2.84
C TRP A 24 6.46 -0.97 2.26
N PHE A 25 6.34 -2.30 2.35
CA PHE A 25 5.16 -3.02 1.89
C PHE A 25 3.89 -2.61 2.65
N VAL A 26 3.97 -2.44 3.97
CA VAL A 26 2.86 -1.95 4.80
C VAL A 26 2.43 -0.55 4.36
N LEU A 27 3.36 0.41 4.26
CA LEU A 27 3.04 1.75 3.78
C LEU A 27 2.44 1.73 2.37
N ARG A 28 3.08 0.98 1.46
CA ARG A 28 2.63 0.78 0.08
C ARG A 28 1.19 0.24 0.01
N SER A 29 0.84 -0.68 0.91
CA SER A 29 -0.50 -1.26 1.02
C SER A 29 -1.52 -0.23 1.50
N ILE A 30 -1.21 0.52 2.57
CA ILE A 30 -2.08 1.59 3.09
C ILE A 30 -2.37 2.64 2.02
N PHE A 31 -1.34 3.16 1.34
CA PHE A 31 -1.53 4.15 0.27
C PHE A 31 -2.29 3.60 -0.94
N ARG A 32 -2.20 2.30 -1.23
CA ARG A 32 -2.98 1.65 -2.29
C ARG A 32 -4.45 1.50 -1.87
N ALA A 33 -4.69 1.11 -0.63
CA ALA A 33 -6.03 0.90 -0.08
C ALA A 33 -6.83 2.20 -0.01
N ASP A 34 -6.22 3.31 0.43
CA ASP A 34 -6.88 4.63 0.48
C ASP A 34 -7.42 5.07 -0.90
N ARG A 35 -6.63 4.85 -1.96
CA ARG A 35 -7.04 5.16 -3.34
C ARG A 35 -8.20 4.29 -3.81
N THR A 36 -8.27 3.03 -3.39
CA THR A 36 -9.38 2.14 -3.77
C THR A 36 -10.65 2.49 -2.99
N ALA A 37 -10.53 2.78 -1.70
CA ALA A 37 -11.66 3.13 -0.84
C ALA A 37 -12.39 4.37 -1.38
N ARG A 38 -11.67 5.45 -1.70
CA ARG A 38 -12.27 6.67 -2.27
C ARG A 38 -13.05 6.39 -3.57
N ARG A 39 -12.45 5.64 -4.51
CA ARG A 39 -13.09 5.31 -5.80
C ARG A 39 -14.37 4.49 -5.66
N VAL A 40 -14.42 3.59 -4.67
CA VAL A 40 -15.62 2.78 -4.41
C VAL A 40 -16.72 3.64 -3.79
N TYR A 41 -16.38 4.50 -2.82
CA TYR A 41 -17.32 5.47 -2.26
C TYR A 41 -17.89 6.42 -3.32
N ASP A 42 -17.04 6.98 -4.19
CA ASP A 42 -17.48 7.88 -5.26
C ASP A 42 -18.43 7.17 -6.25
N ARG A 43 -18.17 5.89 -6.55
CA ARG A 43 -19.05 5.07 -7.40
C ARG A 43 -20.41 4.82 -6.74
N ILE A 44 -20.41 4.48 -5.45
CA ILE A 44 -21.65 4.23 -4.70
C ILE A 44 -22.48 5.53 -4.59
N GLU A 45 -21.86 6.68 -4.30
CA GLU A 45 -22.55 7.98 -4.27
C GLU A 45 -23.15 8.33 -5.64
N ALA A 46 -22.44 8.04 -6.73
CA ALA A 46 -22.94 8.26 -8.09
C ALA A 46 -24.16 7.38 -8.41
N GLU A 47 -24.11 6.09 -8.06
CA GLU A 47 -25.22 5.15 -8.26
C GLU A 47 -26.45 5.53 -7.43
N GLU A 48 -26.28 5.99 -6.19
CA GLU A 48 -27.39 6.46 -5.35
C GLU A 48 -28.00 7.77 -5.88
N ARG A 49 -27.18 8.70 -6.37
CA ARG A 49 -27.66 9.96 -6.96
C ARG A 49 -28.42 9.73 -8.27
N GLU A 50 -27.97 8.80 -9.10
CA GLU A 50 -28.68 8.40 -10.32
C GLU A 50 -30.05 7.81 -9.98
N LYS A 51 -30.11 6.88 -9.00
CA LYS A 51 -31.38 6.32 -8.50
C LYS A 51 -32.30 7.37 -7.91
N ALA A 52 -31.74 8.39 -7.25
CA ALA A 52 -32.47 9.52 -6.70
C ALA A 52 -32.82 10.61 -7.74
N GLY A 53 -32.40 10.47 -9.00
CA GLY A 53 -32.62 11.48 -10.05
C GLY A 53 -31.88 12.80 -9.83
N LEU A 54 -30.85 12.80 -8.98
CA LEU A 54 -30.06 13.98 -8.65
C LEU A 54 -28.96 14.21 -9.68
N PRO A 55 -28.62 15.47 -10.02
CA PRO A 55 -27.55 15.76 -10.98
C PRO A 55 -26.19 15.27 -10.47
N PRO A 56 -25.26 14.89 -11.37
CA PRO A 56 -23.92 14.43 -11.00
C PRO A 56 -23.15 15.52 -10.24
N LYS A 57 -22.34 15.11 -9.26
CA LYS A 57 -21.45 16.00 -8.52
C LYS A 57 -20.31 16.43 -9.47
N ALA A 58 -20.09 17.74 -9.59
CA ALA A 58 -19.00 18.32 -10.38
C ALA A 58 -17.62 17.99 -9.80
#